data_AF-A0A7S1KMP0-F1
#
_entry.id   AF-A0A7S1KMP0-F1
#
_cell.length_a   1.000
_cell.length_b   1.000
_cell.length_c   1.000
_cell.angle_alpha   90.00
_cell.angle_beta   90.00
_cell.angle_gamma   90.00
#
_symmetry.space_group_name_H-M   'P 1'
#
loop_
_entity.id
_entity.type
_entity.pdbx_description
1 polymer ?
#
loop_
_entity_poly.entity_id
_entity_poly.type
_entity_poly.pdbx_seq_one_letter_code
_entity_poly.pdbx_strand_id
1 'polypeptide(L)'
;EIKWLVRIILKDMRIGMQYQQVLKEFHPHALDLYNTCTNLEEVCEKCNDKNFVYSSLSIQVFKCIKPMLATVVPSVSKLSKKISSVDHIYEPKYDGERILIHVSKPRGAEVPKVMYFTRNSKDYTSIYGPKFDHVIRDQVKS
;
A
#
# COMPACT_ATOMS: atom_id res chain seq x y z
N GLU A 1 -12.42 15.84 27.91
CA GLU A 1 -11.65 16.08 26.67
C GLU A 1 -10.23 15.51 26.71
N ILE A 2 -9.46 15.71 27.79
CA ILE A 2 -8.06 15.22 27.94
C ILE A 2 -7.90 13.72 27.62
N LYS A 3 -8.84 12.87 28.08
CA LYS A 3 -8.84 11.42 27.77
C LYS A 3 -8.74 11.13 26.26
N TRP A 4 -9.47 11.88 25.44
CA TRP A 4 -9.50 11.68 23.99
C TRP A 4 -8.23 12.24 23.34
N LEU A 5 -7.73 13.37 23.83
CA LEU A 5 -6.48 13.95 23.36
C LEU A 5 -5.30 12.98 23.58
N VAL A 6 -5.19 12.38 24.77
CA VAL A 6 -4.14 11.38 25.06
C VAL A 6 -4.25 10.18 24.12
N ARG A 7 -5.45 9.70 23.83
CA ARG A 7 -5.67 8.58 22.88
C ARG A 7 -5.26 8.91 21.46
N ILE A 8 -5.50 10.14 21.01
CA ILE A 8 -5.06 10.63 19.69
C ILE A 8 -3.53 10.68 19.64
N ILE A 9 -2.88 11.23 20.67
CA ILE A 9 -1.41 11.31 20.75
C ILE A 9 -0.79 9.90 20.73
N LEU A 10 -1.35 8.95 21.49
CA LEU A 10 -0.89 7.56 21.53
C LEU A 10 -1.27 6.74 20.29
N LYS A 11 -2.12 7.28 19.40
CA LYS A 11 -2.70 6.59 18.23
C LYS A 11 -3.44 5.30 18.60
N ASP A 12 -4.06 5.26 19.77
CA ASP A 12 -4.89 4.14 20.26
C ASP A 12 -6.22 4.66 20.80
N MET A 13 -7.25 4.62 19.97
CA MET A 13 -8.58 5.17 20.30
C MET A 13 -9.42 4.25 21.20
N ARG A 14 -9.16 2.94 21.22
CA ARG A 14 -9.96 1.93 21.96
C ARG A 14 -11.48 2.12 21.86
N ILE A 15 -11.98 2.36 20.64
CA ILE A 15 -13.41 2.60 20.35
C ILE A 15 -14.14 1.36 19.85
N GLY A 16 -13.48 0.20 19.80
CA GLY A 16 -14.09 -1.07 19.35
C GLY A 16 -14.40 -1.12 17.84
N MET A 17 -14.01 -0.10 17.08
CA MET A 17 -14.19 -0.03 15.63
C MET A 17 -12.84 -0.02 14.91
N GLN A 18 -12.79 -0.74 13.80
CA GLN A 18 -11.64 -0.70 12.91
C GLN A 18 -11.75 0.49 11.95
N TYR A 19 -10.62 1.03 11.48
CA TYR A 19 -10.62 2.16 10.56
C TYR A 19 -11.39 1.86 9.25
N GLN A 20 -11.42 0.59 8.82
CA GLN A 20 -12.17 0.15 7.64
C GLN A 20 -13.67 0.38 7.79
N GLN A 21 -14.20 0.18 9.00
CA GLN A 21 -15.62 0.45 9.28
C GLN A 21 -15.86 1.95 9.21
N VAL A 22 -15.01 2.76 9.85
CA VAL A 22 -15.11 4.23 9.81
C VAL A 22 -15.10 4.75 8.38
N LEU A 23 -14.21 4.25 7.52
CA LEU A 23 -14.14 4.68 6.12
C LEU A 23 -15.37 4.23 5.31
N LYS A 24 -15.90 3.03 5.56
CA LYS A 24 -17.12 2.55 4.88
C LYS A 24 -18.34 3.39 5.25
N GLU A 25 -18.46 3.79 6.51
CA GLU A 25 -19.52 4.69 6.97
C GLU A 25 -19.34 6.12 6.45
N PHE A 26 -18.09 6.57 6.28
CA PHE A 26 -17.81 7.90 5.73
C PHE A 26 -18.26 8.03 4.28
N HIS A 27 -17.89 7.07 3.42
CA HIS A 27 -18.27 7.06 2.01
C HIS A 27 -18.09 5.67 1.39
N PRO A 28 -18.99 5.22 0.48
CA PRO A 28 -18.91 3.87 -0.12
C PRO A 28 -17.56 3.54 -0.76
N HIS A 29 -16.92 4.54 -1.38
CA HIS A 29 -15.64 4.39 -2.09
C HIS A 29 -14.40 4.77 -1.27
N ALA A 30 -14.54 5.28 -0.03
CA ALA A 30 -13.40 5.79 0.73
C ALA A 30 -12.39 4.70 1.10
N LEU A 31 -12.85 3.49 1.42
CA LEU A 31 -11.96 2.38 1.75
C LEU A 31 -11.10 1.96 0.55
N ASP A 32 -11.71 1.88 -0.64
CA ASP A 32 -11.01 1.47 -1.85
C ASP A 32 -9.98 2.52 -2.29
N LEU A 33 -10.36 3.80 -2.24
CA LEU A 33 -9.44 4.90 -2.49
C LEU A 33 -8.27 4.89 -1.48
N TYR A 34 -8.55 4.67 -0.19
CA TYR A 34 -7.50 4.61 0.82
C TYR A 34 -6.53 3.45 0.59
N ASN A 35 -6.99 2.31 0.07
CA ASN A 35 -6.12 1.18 -0.24
C ASN A 35 -5.15 1.45 -1.41
N THR A 36 -5.48 2.40 -2.29
CA THR A 36 -4.65 2.75 -3.45
C THR A 36 -3.74 3.97 -3.24
N CYS A 37 -4.07 4.86 -2.29
CA CYS A 37 -3.24 6.04 -2.01
C CYS A 37 -2.56 6.02 -0.63
N THR A 38 -3.10 5.27 0.34
CA THR A 38 -2.72 5.29 1.77
C THR A 38 -2.65 6.71 2.36
N ASN A 39 -3.48 7.63 1.85
CA ASN A 39 -3.53 9.03 2.27
C ASN A 39 -4.95 9.41 2.70
N LEU A 40 -5.13 9.72 4.00
CA LEU A 40 -6.44 10.09 4.55
C LEU A 40 -6.90 11.48 4.08
N GLU A 41 -5.98 12.42 3.86
CA GLU A 41 -6.31 13.76 3.37
C GLU A 41 -6.94 13.68 1.97
N GLU A 42 -6.29 12.96 1.05
CA GLU A 42 -6.82 12.74 -0.31
C GLU A 42 -8.19 12.04 -0.30
N VAL A 43 -8.40 11.11 0.63
CA VAL A 43 -9.69 10.42 0.80
C VAL A 43 -10.75 11.39 1.29
N CYS A 44 -10.45 12.18 2.31
CA CYS A 44 -11.39 13.17 2.86
C CYS A 44 -11.75 14.23 1.82
N GLU A 45 -10.79 14.73 1.03
CA GLU A 45 -11.05 15.73 -0.02
C GLU A 45 -11.96 15.19 -1.12
N LYS A 46 -11.67 13.99 -1.66
CA LYS A 46 -12.42 13.41 -2.78
C LYS A 46 -13.78 12.90 -2.37
N CYS A 47 -13.87 12.19 -1.24
CA CYS A 47 -15.11 11.61 -0.74
C CYS A 47 -15.96 12.60 0.07
N ASN A 48 -15.56 13.87 0.15
CA ASN A 48 -16.44 14.94 0.64
C ASN A 48 -17.65 15.15 -0.29
N ASP A 49 -17.47 14.92 -1.59
CA ASP A 49 -18.58 14.85 -2.54
C ASP A 49 -19.26 13.48 -2.46
N LYS A 50 -20.55 13.47 -2.10
CA LYS A 50 -21.35 12.25 -1.97
C LYS A 50 -21.60 11.53 -3.31
N ASN A 51 -21.45 12.24 -4.42
CA ASN A 51 -21.60 11.68 -5.77
C ASN A 51 -20.27 11.18 -6.34
N PHE A 52 -19.18 11.27 -5.58
CA PHE A 52 -17.89 10.77 -6.02
C PHE A 52 -17.96 9.28 -6.30
N VAL A 53 -17.62 8.88 -7.53
CA VAL A 53 -17.50 7.47 -7.89
C VAL A 53 -16.04 7.18 -8.17
N TYR A 54 -15.49 6.22 -7.43
CA TYR A 54 -14.13 5.76 -7.67
C TYR A 54 -14.14 4.69 -8.76
N SER A 55 -13.84 5.07 -10.01
CA SER A 55 -13.94 4.15 -11.16
C SER A 55 -12.64 3.38 -11.46
N SER A 56 -11.50 3.79 -10.92
CA SER A 56 -10.21 3.23 -11.32
C SER A 56 -9.36 2.79 -10.12
N LEU A 57 -9.25 1.47 -9.93
CA LEU A 57 -8.21 0.79 -9.14
C LEU A 57 -6.81 0.91 -9.79
N SER A 58 -6.55 1.96 -10.57
CA SER A 58 -5.27 2.14 -11.24
C SER A 58 -4.22 2.57 -10.23
N ILE A 59 -3.17 1.74 -10.11
CA ILE A 59 -2.00 2.05 -9.30
C ILE A 59 -1.32 3.27 -9.93
N GLN A 60 -1.12 4.32 -9.14
CA GLN A 60 -0.43 5.54 -9.57
C GLN A 60 1.03 5.50 -9.14
N VAL A 61 1.93 5.93 -10.02
CA VAL A 61 3.35 6.01 -9.70
C VAL A 61 3.56 7.06 -8.61
N PHE A 62 4.41 6.75 -7.63
CA PHE A 62 4.69 7.55 -6.43
C PHE A 62 3.54 7.70 -5.44
N LYS A 63 2.44 6.95 -5.62
CA LYS A 63 1.43 6.77 -4.57
C LYS A 63 1.55 5.39 -3.95
N CYS A 64 1.61 5.39 -2.62
CA CYS A 64 1.76 4.17 -1.85
C CYS A 64 0.48 3.34 -1.88
N ILE A 65 0.61 2.07 -2.24
CA ILE A 65 -0.46 1.09 -2.17
C ILE A 65 -0.28 0.17 -0.97
N LYS A 66 -1.40 -0.30 -0.41
CA LYS A 66 -1.32 -1.38 0.59
C LYS A 66 -0.91 -2.69 -0.07
N PRO A 67 0.19 -3.31 0.37
CA PRO A 67 0.64 -4.56 -0.21
C PRO A 67 -0.34 -5.70 0.08
N MET A 68 -0.52 -6.58 -0.90
CA MET A 68 -1.27 -7.83 -0.72
C MET A 68 -0.64 -8.69 0.38
N LEU A 69 -1.49 -9.25 1.25
CA LEU A 69 -1.08 -10.12 2.35
C LEU A 69 -1.34 -11.59 2.02
N ALA A 70 -0.46 -12.46 2.49
CA ALA A 70 -0.64 -13.89 2.39
C ALA A 70 -1.52 -14.40 3.56
N THR A 71 -2.42 -15.33 3.25
CA THR A 71 -3.20 -16.03 4.28
C THR A 71 -2.43 -17.26 4.74
N VAL A 72 -2.33 -17.47 6.06
CA VAL A 72 -1.74 -18.70 6.61
C VAL A 72 -2.65 -19.88 6.31
N VAL A 73 -2.10 -20.93 5.69
CA VAL A 73 -2.82 -22.18 5.43
C VAL A 73 -2.23 -23.27 6.34
N PRO A 74 -3.00 -23.83 7.29
CA PRO A 74 -2.46 -24.68 8.34
C PRO A 74 -2.11 -26.11 7.88
N SER A 75 -2.53 -26.54 6.69
CA SER A 75 -2.17 -27.86 6.17
C SER A 75 -2.09 -27.90 4.65
N VAL A 76 -1.19 -28.73 4.13
CA VAL A 76 -0.99 -28.96 2.69
C VAL A 76 -2.26 -29.52 2.05
N SER A 77 -3.03 -30.36 2.74
CA SER A 77 -4.30 -30.90 2.23
C SER A 77 -5.39 -29.82 2.06
N LYS A 78 -5.36 -28.75 2.85
CA LYS A 78 -6.26 -27.59 2.66
C LYS A 78 -5.75 -26.68 1.56
N LEU A 79 -4.42 -26.58 1.40
CA LEU A 79 -3.79 -25.84 0.32
C LEU A 79 -4.16 -26.43 -1.04
N SER A 80 -3.99 -27.75 -1.20
CA SER A 80 -4.30 -28.44 -2.46
C SER A 80 -5.76 -28.24 -2.87
N LYS A 81 -6.72 -28.30 -1.94
CA LYS A 81 -8.13 -28.01 -2.23
C LYS A 81 -8.41 -26.58 -2.68
N LYS A 82 -7.64 -25.59 -2.20
CA LYS A 82 -7.80 -24.18 -2.58
C LYS A 82 -7.16 -23.86 -3.94
N ILE A 83 -6.09 -24.57 -4.28
CA ILE A 83 -5.24 -24.26 -5.42
C ILE A 83 -5.51 -25.20 -6.61
N SER A 84 -6.12 -26.37 -6.40
CA SER A 84 -6.33 -27.40 -7.43
C SER A 84 -7.13 -26.94 -8.66
N SER A 85 -7.84 -25.81 -8.58
CA SER A 85 -8.65 -25.26 -9.66
C SER A 85 -7.97 -24.14 -10.45
N VAL A 86 -6.73 -23.77 -10.12
CA VAL A 86 -6.02 -22.62 -10.73
C VAL A 86 -4.54 -22.94 -10.93
N ASP A 87 -3.99 -22.51 -12.07
CA ASP A 87 -2.55 -22.52 -12.30
C ASP A 87 -1.84 -21.67 -11.23
N HIS A 88 -0.73 -22.17 -10.71
CA HIS A 88 -0.04 -21.57 -9.58
C HIS A 88 1.47 -21.76 -9.68
N ILE A 89 2.19 -20.83 -9.05
CA ILE A 89 3.65 -20.80 -9.00
C ILE A 89 4.08 -20.88 -7.54
N TYR A 90 5.22 -21.52 -7.30
CA TYR A 90 5.87 -21.58 -5.98
C TYR A 90 7.08 -20.66 -5.99
N GLU A 91 7.15 -19.77 -5.00
CA GLU A 91 8.29 -18.89 -4.79
C GLU A 91 8.81 -19.04 -3.35
N PRO A 92 10.13 -19.00 -3.13
CA PRO A 92 10.69 -19.02 -1.78
C PRO A 92 10.25 -17.77 -1.01
N LYS A 93 9.77 -17.97 0.22
CA LYS A 93 9.44 -16.86 1.11
C LYS A 93 10.72 -16.32 1.76
N TYR A 94 11.24 -15.23 1.23
CA TYR A 94 12.36 -14.52 1.86
C TYR A 94 11.96 -13.91 3.20
N ASP A 95 12.86 -13.98 4.17
CA ASP A 95 12.70 -13.38 5.50
C ASP A 95 13.47 -12.07 5.59
N GLY A 96 12.82 -11.01 5.15
CA GLY A 96 13.36 -9.66 5.14
C GLY A 96 12.25 -8.62 5.16
N GLU A 97 12.63 -7.37 4.94
CA GLU A 97 11.68 -6.26 4.89
C GLU A 97 11.07 -6.11 3.49
N ARG A 98 9.75 -5.89 3.43
CA ARG A 98 9.05 -5.63 2.17
C ARG A 98 9.25 -4.17 1.75
N ILE A 99 9.77 -3.96 0.56
CA ILE A 99 9.97 -2.65 -0.06
C ILE A 99 9.18 -2.56 -1.37
N LEU A 100 8.37 -1.52 -1.50
CA LEU A 100 7.69 -1.11 -2.71
C LEU A 100 8.56 -0.07 -3.42
N ILE A 101 8.94 -0.33 -4.67
CA ILE A 101 9.79 0.55 -5.45
C ILE A 101 8.94 1.18 -6.56
N HIS A 102 8.89 2.50 -6.60
CA HIS A 102 8.32 3.25 -7.73
C HIS A 102 9.45 3.82 -8.57
N VAL A 103 9.38 3.58 -9.87
CA VAL A 103 10.31 4.14 -10.84
C VAL A 103 9.54 4.91 -11.89
N SER A 104 9.96 6.14 -12.18
CA SER A 104 9.46 6.92 -13.31
C SER A 104 10.61 7.64 -13.99
N LYS A 105 10.59 7.68 -15.32
CA LYS A 105 11.48 8.53 -16.12
C LYS A 105 10.66 9.69 -16.68
N PRO A 106 10.64 10.86 -16.02
CA PRO A 106 9.98 12.03 -16.57
C PRO A 106 10.56 12.39 -17.93
N ARG A 107 9.72 12.90 -18.84
CA ARG A 107 10.19 13.38 -20.14
C ARG A 107 11.20 14.52 -19.91
N GLY A 108 12.40 14.39 -20.49
CA GLY A 108 13.49 15.35 -20.33
C GLY A 108 14.40 15.11 -19.12
N ALA A 109 14.13 14.11 -18.28
CA ALA A 109 15.06 13.70 -17.22
C ALA A 109 16.14 12.76 -17.77
N GLU A 110 17.41 13.07 -17.51
CA GLU A 110 18.53 12.19 -17.85
C GLU A 110 18.50 10.90 -17.04
N VAL A 111 17.98 10.96 -15.81
CA VAL A 111 17.99 9.87 -14.82
C VAL A 111 16.57 9.59 -14.34
N PRO A 112 16.15 8.31 -14.21
CA PRO A 112 14.85 7.98 -13.65
C PRO A 112 14.80 8.31 -12.15
N LYS A 113 13.66 8.83 -11.70
CA LYS A 113 13.36 9.03 -10.28
C LYS A 113 12.92 7.70 -9.68
N VAL A 114 13.60 7.29 -8.61
CA VAL A 114 13.31 6.07 -7.85
C VAL A 114 12.85 6.47 -6.45
N MET A 115 11.79 5.83 -5.96
CA MET A 115 11.31 5.99 -4.58
C MET A 115 11.09 4.63 -3.93
N TYR A 116 11.42 4.52 -2.65
CA TYR A 116 11.36 3.29 -1.88
C TYR A 116 10.41 3.46 -0.70
N PHE A 117 9.42 2.59 -0.59
CA PHE A 117 8.44 2.65 0.49
C PHE A 117 8.38 1.32 1.25
N THR A 118 8.26 1.41 2.57
CA THR A 118 8.04 0.23 3.42
C THR A 118 6.62 -0.35 3.23
N ARG A 119 6.38 -1.53 3.82
CA ARG A 119 5.04 -2.13 3.94
C ARG A 119 3.95 -1.17 4.45
N ASN A 120 4.32 -0.24 5.34
CA ASN A 120 3.42 0.74 5.94
C ASN A 120 3.57 2.14 5.32
N SER A 121 3.99 2.21 4.05
CA SER A 121 4.00 3.44 3.26
C SER A 121 4.93 4.54 3.78
N LYS A 122 5.93 4.19 4.60
CA LYS A 122 7.00 5.13 5.00
C LYS A 122 8.03 5.25 3.88
N ASP A 123 8.39 6.48 3.54
CA ASP A 123 9.45 6.79 2.57
C ASP A 123 10.83 6.46 3.15
N TYR A 124 11.51 5.51 2.52
CA TYR A 124 12.87 5.06 2.84
C TYR A 124 13.85 5.36 1.70
N THR A 125 13.49 6.27 0.80
CA THR A 125 14.30 6.64 -0.37
C THR A 125 15.67 7.17 0.04
N SER A 126 15.77 7.92 1.14
CA SER A 126 17.05 8.40 1.68
C SER A 126 17.98 7.27 2.18
N ILE A 127 17.41 6.14 2.61
CA ILE A 127 18.16 5.01 3.17
C ILE A 127 18.57 4.03 2.06
N TYR A 128 17.65 3.72 1.16
CA TYR A 128 17.86 2.71 0.11
C TYR A 128 18.40 3.29 -1.19
N GLY A 129 18.08 4.55 -1.52
CA GLY A 129 18.52 5.18 -2.75
C GLY A 129 20.04 5.14 -2.95
N PRO A 130 20.86 5.59 -1.98
CA PRO A 130 22.32 5.53 -2.10
C PRO A 130 22.88 4.11 -2.28
N LYS A 131 22.14 3.08 -1.87
CA LYS A 131 22.58 1.68 -1.88
C LYS A 131 22.14 0.91 -3.12
N PHE A 132 20.96 1.22 -3.66
CA PHE A 132 20.31 0.38 -4.67
C PHE A 132 19.96 1.11 -5.96
N ASP A 133 20.08 2.44 -6.02
CA ASP A 133 19.73 3.20 -7.22
C ASP A 133 20.47 2.70 -8.46
N HIS A 134 21.75 2.37 -8.34
CA HIS A 134 22.54 1.85 -9.46
C HIS A 134 21.98 0.53 -10.00
N VAL A 135 21.65 -0.42 -9.11
CA VAL A 135 21.05 -1.72 -9.48
C VAL A 135 19.70 -1.53 -10.17
N ILE A 136 18.84 -0.68 -9.60
CA ILE A 136 17.51 -0.43 -10.16
C ILE A 136 17.61 0.26 -11.53
N ARG A 137 18.50 1.25 -11.67
CA ARG A 137 18.68 1.99 -12.93
C ARG A 137 19.21 1.11 -14.06
N ASP A 138 20.04 0.12 -13.75
CA ASP A 138 20.54 -0.81 -14.77
C ASP A 138 19.45 -1.76 -15.28
N GLN A 139 18.50 -2.14 -14.42
CA GLN A 139 17.38 -3.04 -14.78
C GLN A 139 16.22 -2.32 -15.48
N VAL A 140 16.12 -0.99 -15.33
CA VAL A 140 15.03 -0.18 -15.91
C VAL A 140 15.40 0.41 -17.29
N LYS A 141 16.46 -0.09 -17.94
CA LYS A 141 16.79 0.29 -19.33
C LYS A 141 15.80 -0.38 -20.29
N SER A 142 14.74 0.34 -20.64
CA SER A 142 13.93 0.14 -21.84
C SER A 142 13.72 1.45 -22.60
#